data_AF-A0A497AJR9-F1
#
_entry.id   AF-A0A497AJR9-F1
#
_cell.length_a   1.000
_cell.length_b   1.000
_cell.length_c   1.000
_cell.angle_alpha   90.00
_cell.angle_beta   90.00
_cell.angle_gamma   90.00
#
_symmetry.space_group_name_H-M   'P 1'
#
loop_
_entity.id
_entity.type
_entity.pdbx_description
1 polymer ?
#
loop_
_entity_poly.entity_id
_entity_poly.type
_entity_poly.pdbx_seq_one_letter_code
_entity_poly.pdbx_strand_id
1 'polypeptide(L)' 'MSEEGSVNLVYECIRCGAKVSTEDLTLRGGGIKCTVCGYRVLRKIRPPVVKRVKAE' A
#
# COMPACT_ATOMS: atom_id res chain seq x y z
N MET A 1 11.76 -17.23 -17.11
CA MET A 1 10.45 -17.07 -16.44
C MET A 1 10.37 -15.63 -15.99
N SER A 2 9.33 -14.94 -16.44
CA SER A 2 9.18 -13.48 -16.44
C SER A 2 9.14 -12.91 -15.03
N GLU A 3 10.19 -12.17 -14.65
CA GLU A 3 10.23 -11.35 -13.43
C GLU A 3 9.52 -10.02 -13.70
N GLU A 4 8.20 -10.05 -13.83
CA GLU A 4 7.39 -8.84 -13.81
C GLU A 4 7.18 -8.45 -12.35
N GLY A 5 8.06 -7.59 -11.83
CA GLY A 5 8.00 -7.05 -10.49
C GLY A 5 6.77 -6.15 -10.30
N SER A 6 5.58 -6.73 -10.20
CA SER A 6 4.40 -6.07 -9.66
C SER A 6 4.66 -5.82 -8.17
N VAL A 7 5.13 -4.61 -7.86
CA VAL A 7 5.28 -4.20 -6.46
C VAL A 7 3.87 -4.15 -5.87
N ASN A 8 3.47 -5.20 -5.14
CA ASN A 8 2.24 -5.24 -4.38
C ASN A 8 2.32 -4.17 -3.28
N LEU A 9 1.85 -2.98 -3.64
CA LEU A 9 1.86 -1.79 -2.82
C LEU A 9 0.73 -1.91 -1.81
N VAL A 10 1.11 -2.20 -0.56
CA VAL A 10 0.16 -2.27 0.55
C VAL A 10 0.10 -0.93 1.25
N TYR A 11 -1.11 -0.43 1.44
CA TYR A 11 -1.43 0.73 2.24
C TYR A 11 -2.05 0.32 3.58
N GLU A 12 -1.95 1.18 4.56
CA GLU A 12 -2.49 1.01 5.90
C GLU A 12 -3.42 2.18 6.22
N CYS A 13 -4.65 1.89 6.66
CA CYS A 13 -5.55 2.95 7.10
C CYS A 13 -5.10 3.54 8.44
N ILE A 14 -4.97 4.86 8.53
CA ILE A 14 -4.57 5.54 9.77
C ILE A 14 -5.63 5.39 10.88
N ARG A 15 -6.90 5.24 10.52
CA ARG A 15 -8.00 5.17 11.49
C ARG A 15 -8.18 3.75 12.07
N CYS A 16 -8.17 2.72 11.24
CA CYS A 16 -8.48 1.35 11.67
C CYS A 16 -7.31 0.36 11.54
N GLY A 17 -6.16 0.78 11.01
CA GLY A 17 -5.00 -0.09 10.79
C GLY A 17 -5.18 -1.16 9.70
N ALA A 18 -6.30 -1.16 8.99
CA ALA A 18 -6.56 -2.14 7.94
C ALA A 18 -5.53 -2.01 6.80
N LYS A 19 -4.96 -3.15 6.38
CA LYS A 19 -4.07 -3.25 5.23
C LYS A 19 -4.91 -3.37 3.97
N VAL A 20 -4.69 -2.48 3.00
CA VAL A 20 -5.43 -2.39 1.74
C VAL A 20 -4.41 -2.43 0.60
N SER A 21 -4.59 -3.32 -0.37
CA SER A 21 -3.70 -3.38 -1.54
C SER A 21 -4.06 -2.32 -2.57
N THR A 22 -3.13 -2.01 -3.49
CA THR A 22 -3.43 -1.18 -4.68
C THR A 22 -4.55 -1.75 -5.53
N GLU A 23 -4.64 -3.08 -5.63
CA GLU A 23 -5.65 -3.78 -6.42
C GLU A 23 -7.06 -3.58 -5.85
N ASP A 24 -7.20 -3.57 -4.52
CA ASP A 24 -8.47 -3.30 -3.85
C ASP A 24 -8.97 -1.87 -4.10
N LEU A 25 -8.05 -0.91 -4.27
CA LEU A 25 -8.36 0.50 -4.52
C LEU A 25 -8.77 0.74 -5.98
N THR A 26 -8.11 0.08 -6.93
CA THR A 26 -8.45 0.20 -8.36
C THR A 26 -9.82 -0.43 -8.63
N LEU A 27 -10.12 -1.58 -8.01
CA LEU A 27 -11.39 -2.29 -8.20
C LEU A 27 -12.63 -1.48 -7.77
N ARG A 28 -12.49 -0.58 -6.77
CA ARG A 28 -13.60 0.23 -6.23
C ARG A 28 -13.79 1.59 -6.88
N GLY A 29 -13.15 1.85 -8.03
CA GLY A 29 -13.33 3.09 -8.79
C GLY A 29 -12.27 4.16 -8.52
N GLY A 30 -11.06 3.76 -8.12
CA GLY A 30 -9.88 4.64 -8.09
C GLY A 30 -9.84 5.67 -6.95
N GLY A 31 -10.78 5.62 -6.01
CA GLY A 31 -10.78 6.48 -4.83
C GLY A 31 -9.87 5.95 -3.72
N ILE A 32 -9.08 6.82 -3.10
CA ILE A 32 -8.32 6.50 -1.87
C ILE A 32 -9.32 6.41 -0.71
N LYS A 33 -9.93 5.25 -0.53
CA LYS A 33 -10.90 4.97 0.53
C LYS A 33 -10.60 3.61 1.15
N CYS A 34 -10.50 3.57 2.47
CA CYS A 34 -10.37 2.31 3.21
C CYS A 34 -11.61 1.43 2.96
N THR A 35 -11.38 0.17 2.62
CA THR A 35 -12.42 -0.84 2.33
C THR A 35 -13.27 -1.19 3.55
N VAL A 36 -12.71 -1.02 4.75
CA VAL A 36 -13.32 -1.40 6.03
C VAL A 36 -14.11 -0.25 6.67
N CYS A 37 -13.48 0.92 6.86
CA CYS A 37 -14.09 2.03 7.61
C CYS A 37 -14.48 3.25 6.75
N GLY A 38 -14.15 3.24 5.46
CA GLY A 38 -14.45 4.35 4.55
C GLY A 38 -13.61 5.62 4.74
N TYR A 39 -12.62 5.60 5.63
CA TYR A 39 -11.69 6.71 5.82
C TYR A 39 -10.78 6.90 4.60
N ARG A 40 -10.41 8.15 4.28
CA ARG A 40 -9.75 8.50 3.00
C ARG A 40 -8.24 8.72 3.09
N VAL A 41 -7.65 8.55 4.28
CA VAL A 41 -6.21 8.71 4.46
C VAL A 41 -5.59 7.34 4.73
N LEU A 42 -4.73 6.92 3.82
CA LEU A 42 -3.99 5.66 3.88
C LEU A 42 -2.47 5.96 3.84
N ARG A 43 -1.69 5.25 4.64
CA ARG A 43 -0.23 5.33 4.71
C ARG A 43 0.39 4.18 3.92
N LYS A 44 1.34 4.45 3.04
CA LYS A 44 2.06 3.39 2.31
C LYS A 44 2.98 2.64 3.26
N ILE A 45 2.86 1.31 3.30
CA ILE A 45 3.74 0.47 4.12
C ILE A 45 5.11 0.40 3.45
N ARG A 46 6.18 0.47 4.26
CA ARG A 46 7.55 0.33 3.77
C ARG A 46 7.68 -1.07 3.13
N PRO A 47 8.13 -1.18 1.86
CA PRO A 47 8.37 -2.48 1.26
C PRO A 47 9.47 -3.23 2.02
N PRO A 48 9.46 -4.57 2.06
CA PRO A 48 10.43 -5.38 2.79
C PRO A 48 11.85 -5.36 2.17
N VAL A 49 12.09 -4.51 1.16
CA VAL A 49 13.38 -4.37 0.49
C VAL A 49 14.33 -3.57 1.38
N VAL A 50 15.50 -4.16 1.67
CA VAL A 50 16.54 -3.53 2.48
C VAL A 50 17.08 -2.30 1.76
N LYS A 51 16.94 -1.12 2.39
CA LYS A 51 17.55 0.12 1.91
C LYS A 51 18.97 0.24 2.45
N ARG A 52 19.99 0.20 1.57
CA ARG A 52 21.38 0.53 1.95
C ARG A 52 21.54 2.05 1.99
N VAL A 53 21.99 2.57 3.13
CA VAL A 53 22.25 4.00 3.35
C VAL A 53 23.74 4.13 3.67
N LYS A 54 24.48 4.96 2.93
CA LYS A 54 25.87 5.26 3.27
C LYS A 54 25.87 6.04 4.59
N ALA A 55 26.65 5.58 5.56
CA ALA A 55 27.03 6.43 6.68
C ALA A 55 28.08 7.42 6.17
N GLU A 56 27.93 8.68 6.52
CA GLU A 56 29.01 9.67 6.37
C GLU A 56 30.24 9.25 7.18
#